data_AF-A0A3D4AQ87-F1
#
_entry.id   AF-A0A3D4AQ87-F1
#
_cell.length_a   1.000
_cell.length_b   1.000
_cell.length_c   1.000
_cell.angle_alpha   90.00
_cell.angle_beta   90.00
_cell.angle_gamma   90.00
#
_symmetry.space_group_name_H-M   'P 1'
#
loop_
_entity.id
_entity.type
_entity.pdbx_description
1 polymer ?
#
loop_
_entity_poly.entity_id
_entity_poly.type
_entity_poly.pdbx_seq_one_letter_code
_entity_poly.pdbx_strand_id
1 'polypeptide(L)' 'MTLDSSKYPLLNLVNEPAHLRDLAQDKLPAFSHELRDYLLNSVSQSSGHL' A
#
# COMPACT_ATOMS: atom_id res chain seq x y z
N MET A 1 -11.27 -8.35 -0.57
CA MET A 1 -10.70 -6.99 -0.66
C MET A 1 -9.65 -7.03 -1.75
N THR A 2 -9.94 -6.45 -2.91
CA THR A 2 -8.98 -6.33 -4.02
C THR A 2 -8.20 -5.03 -3.83
N LEU A 3 -6.87 -5.09 -3.86
CA LEU A 3 -6.03 -3.90 -3.89
C LEU A 3 -6.36 -3.11 -5.15
N ASP A 4 -6.78 -1.86 -5.00
CA ASP A 4 -7.10 -1.03 -6.16
C ASP A 4 -5.79 -0.55 -6.81
N SER A 5 -5.34 -1.25 -7.85
CA SER A 5 -4.09 -0.98 -8.54
C SER A 5 -4.05 0.41 -9.20
N SER A 6 -5.21 1.03 -9.43
CA SER A 6 -5.32 2.40 -9.94
C SER A 6 -5.05 3.43 -8.85
N LYS A 7 -5.39 3.11 -7.60
CA LYS A 7 -5.20 3.98 -6.43
C LYS A 7 -3.83 3.80 -5.77
N TYR A 8 -3.28 2.58 -5.81
CA TYR A 8 -2.00 2.24 -5.19
C TYR A 8 -1.04 1.54 -6.18
N PRO A 9 -0.57 2.24 -7.22
CA PRO A 9 0.27 1.64 -8.26
C PRO A 9 1.63 1.15 -7.72
N LEU A 10 2.26 1.87 -6.78
CA LEU A 10 3.52 1.45 -6.18
C LEU A 10 3.30 0.28 -5.22
N LEU A 11 2.21 0.31 -4.45
CA LEU A 11 1.84 -0.79 -3.58
C LEU A 11 1.58 -2.09 -4.37
N ASN A 12 0.92 -1.97 -5.52
CA ASN A 12 0.62 -3.09 -6.41
C ASN A 12 1.85 -3.65 -7.15
N LEU A 13 2.87 -2.81 -7.39
CA LEU A 13 4.16 -3.25 -7.95
C LEU A 13 4.98 -4.07 -6.93
N VAL A 14 4.82 -3.79 -5.65
CA VAL A 14 5.58 -4.41 -4.55
C VAL A 14 4.69 -5.42 -3.82
N ASN A 15 4.45 -6.56 -4.45
CA ASN A 15 3.71 -7.65 -3.81
C ASN A 15 4.54 -8.42 -2.77
N GLU A 16 5.88 -8.35 -2.86
CA GLU A 16 6.78 -9.04 -1.94
C GLU A 16 7.78 -8.06 -1.30
N PRO A 17 8.22 -8.32 -0.05
CA PRO A 17 9.23 -7.50 0.63
C PRO A 17 10.55 -7.39 -0.14
N ALA A 18 10.86 -8.39 -0.99
CA ALA A 18 12.03 -8.37 -1.84
C ALA A 18 11.98 -7.24 -2.88
N HIS A 19 10.83 -7.01 -3.51
CA HIS A 19 10.65 -5.95 -4.52
C HIS A 19 10.83 -4.54 -3.94
N LEU A 20 10.60 -4.37 -2.63
CA LEU A 20 10.86 -3.11 -1.95
C LEU A 20 12.34 -2.77 -1.92
N ARG A 21 13.22 -3.79 -1.94
CA ARG A 21 14.67 -3.63 -1.97
C ARG A 21 15.18 -3.23 -3.35
N ASP A 22 14.43 -3.57 -4.40
CA ASP A 22 14.73 -3.20 -5.79
C ASP A 22 14.18 -1.81 -6.19
N LEU A 23 13.29 -1.24 -5.37
CA LEU A 23 12.76 0.10 -5.61
C LEU A 23 13.83 1.18 -5.38
N ALA A 24 13.82 2.18 -6.25
CA ALA A 24 14.62 3.38 -6.06
C ALA A 24 14.25 4.08 -4.74
N GLN A 25 15.26 4.52 -4.00
CA GLN A 25 15.08 5.15 -2.68
C GLN A 25 14.14 6.36 -2.73
N ASP A 26 14.14 7.10 -3.84
CA ASP A 26 13.26 8.24 -4.10
C ASP A 26 11.77 7.87 -4.13
N LYS A 27 11.45 6.61 -4.44
CA LYS A 27 10.07 6.10 -4.47
C LYS A 27 9.59 5.53 -3.13
N LEU A 28 10.48 5.32 -2.16
CA LEU A 28 10.12 4.81 -0.84
C LEU A 28 9.12 5.72 -0.09
N PRO A 29 9.28 7.07 -0.08
CA PRO A 29 8.31 7.95 0.56
C PRO A 29 6.91 7.85 -0.06
N ALA A 30 6.83 7.76 -1.40
CA ALA A 30 5.57 7.61 -2.11
C ALA A 30 4.92 6.26 -1.81
N PHE A 31 5.70 5.18 -1.81
CA PHE A 31 5.24 3.84 -1.42
C PHE A 31 4.69 3.81 0.03
N SER A 32 5.40 4.41 0.99
CA SER A 32 4.93 4.50 2.38
C SER A 32 3.64 5.30 2.51
N HIS A 33 3.44 6.32 1.67
CA HIS A 33 2.20 7.09 1.64
C HIS A 33 1.02 6.23 1.16
N GLU A 34 1.20 5.50 0.06
CA GLU A 34 0.19 4.57 -0.46
C GLU A 34 -0.14 3.47 0.55
N LEU A 35 0.87 2.88 1.20
CA LEU A 35 0.68 1.87 2.24
C LEU A 35 -0.14 2.41 3.42
N ARG A 36 0.16 3.63 3.87
CA ARG A 36 -0.60 4.29 4.95
C ARG A 36 -2.05 4.52 4.56
N ASP A 37 -2.30 5.04 3.36
CA ASP A 37 -3.67 5.28 2.88
C ASP A 37 -4.45 3.97 2.73
N TYR A 38 -3.80 2.92 2.21
CA TYR A 38 -4.39 1.59 2.13
C TYR A 38 -4.79 1.03 3.50
N LEU A 39 -3.89 1.12 4.50
CA LEU A 39 -4.18 0.68 5.86
C LEU A 39 -5.32 1.49 6.49
N LEU A 40 -5.35 2.82 6.32
CA LEU A 40 -6.44 3.64 6.82
C LEU A 40 -7.77 3.22 6.19
N ASN A 41 -7.83 3.06 4.87
CA ASN A 41 -9.07 2.64 4.20
C ASN A 41 -9.49 1.19 4.56
N SER A 42 -8.54 0.27 4.67
CA SER A 42 -8.81 -1.14 4.96
C SER A 42 -9.21 -1.35 6.43
N VAL A 43 -8.54 -0.67 7.37
CA VAL A 43 -8.81 -0.79 8.81
C VAL A 43 -10.02 0.04 9.21
N SER A 44 -10.26 1.22 8.61
CA SER A 44 -11.50 1.98 8.84
C SER A 44 -12.76 1.19 8.50
N GLN A 45 -12.70 0.24 7.54
CA GLN A 45 -13.84 -0.65 7.29
C GLN A 45 -13.95 -1.83 8.27
N SER A 46 -12.84 -2.24 8.91
CA SER A 46 -12.84 -3.34 9.88
C SER A 46 -13.11 -2.88 11.32
N SER A 47 -12.93 -1.59 11.63
CA SER A 47 -13.26 -0.99 12.93
C SER A 47 -14.73 -0.56 13.00
N GLY A 48 -15.63 -1.41 12.53
CA GLY A 48 -17.01 -1.45 12.98
C GLY A 48 -17.14 -2.69 13.85
N HIS A 49 -17.04 -2.53 15.17
CA HIS A 49 -17.43 -3.59 16.09
C HIS A 49 -18.88 -3.97 15.77
N LEU A 50 -19.08 -5.20 15.28
CA LEU A 50 -20.41 -5.83 15.24
C LEU A 50 -20.89 -6.12 16.67
#